data_AF-A0A7W4UKV0-F1
#
_entry.id   AF-A0A7W4UKV0-F1
#
_cell.length_a   1.000
_cell.length_b   1.000
_cell.length_c   1.000
_cell.angle_alpha   90.00
_cell.angle_beta   90.00
_cell.angle_gamma   90.00
#
_symmetry.space_group_name_H-M   'P 1'
#
loop_
_entity.id
_entity.type
_entity.pdbx_description
1 polymer ?
#
loop_
_entity_poly.entity_id
_entity_poly.type
_entity_poly.pdbx_seq_one_letter_code
_entity_poly.pdbx_strand_id
1 'polypeptide(L)'
;MKLGLGHSAAERAVWSFRAKPYSSTGYFAVYREVGKYRLTPELASSISTPLLVTAPENEQFWPGQSEQLAALVPESELVHFTAVNGADSHCEPLARTAVNEVLLDWLDARLSHTEATAMAGAATA
;
A
#
# COMPACT_ATOMS: atom_id res chain seq x y z
N MET A 1 -6.06 26.09 17.34
CA MET A 1 -4.99 25.18 16.83
C MET A 1 -3.64 25.87 17.00
N LYS A 2 -2.77 25.35 17.85
CA LYS A 2 -1.40 25.87 18.03
C LYS A 2 -0.46 25.03 17.16
N LEU A 3 -0.44 25.34 15.87
CA LEU A 3 0.53 24.75 14.94
C LEU A 3 1.88 25.41 15.22
N GLY A 4 2.65 24.87 16.17
CA GLY A 4 3.96 25.41 16.51
C GLY A 4 4.48 25.01 17.88
N LEU A 5 5.49 24.13 17.88
CA LEU A 5 6.59 24.07 18.86
C LEU A 5 6.20 23.79 20.32
N GLY A 6 5.45 22.71 20.56
CA GLY A 6 5.17 22.20 21.90
C GLY A 6 5.17 20.68 21.98
N HIS A 7 6.09 20.00 21.30
CA HIS A 7 6.20 18.54 21.41
C HIS A 7 7.00 18.18 22.65
N SER A 8 6.42 17.35 23.53
CA SER A 8 7.13 16.61 24.57
C SER A 8 8.33 15.85 23.98
N ALA A 9 9.27 15.43 24.82
CA ALA A 9 10.40 14.62 24.36
C ALA A 9 9.94 13.35 23.63
N ALA A 10 8.84 12.74 24.08
CA ALA A 10 8.22 11.59 23.45
C ALA A 10 7.72 11.89 22.02
N GLU A 11 6.97 12.98 21.84
CA GLU A 11 6.47 13.37 20.51
C GLU A 11 7.61 13.70 19.54
N ARG A 12 8.69 14.35 20.02
CA ARG A 12 9.89 14.60 19.20
C ARG A 12 10.58 13.30 18.80
N ALA A 13 10.64 12.31 19.69
CA ALA A 13 11.22 11.01 19.39
C ALA A 13 10.38 10.26 18.33
N VAL A 14 9.06 10.26 18.46
CA VAL A 14 8.13 9.67 17.48
C VAL A 14 8.27 10.36 16.12
N TRP A 15 8.29 11.69 16.10
CA TRP A 15 8.50 12.46 14.88
C TRP A 15 9.84 12.10 14.22
N SER A 16 10.95 12.17 14.95
CA SER A 16 12.28 11.84 14.43
C SER A 16 12.35 10.42 13.89
N PHE A 17 11.67 9.45 14.52
CA PHE A 17 11.58 8.08 14.03
C PHE A 17 10.80 8.00 12.71
N ARG A 18 9.60 8.58 12.65
CA ARG A 18 8.73 8.56 11.46
C ARG A 18 9.30 9.36 10.28
N ALA A 19 10.15 10.36 10.55
CA ALA A 19 10.78 11.19 9.53
C ALA A 19 11.98 10.52 8.83
N LYS A 20 12.56 9.44 9.40
CA LYS A 20 13.76 8.79 8.87
C LYS A 20 13.70 8.42 7.38
N PRO A 21 12.59 7.85 6.85
CA PRO A 21 12.54 7.44 5.44
C PRO A 21 12.75 8.59 4.46
N TYR A 22 12.39 9.81 4.86
CA TYR A 22 12.47 11.00 3.99
C TYR A 22 13.86 11.64 3.93
N SER A 23 14.84 11.10 4.66
CA SER A 23 16.25 11.55 4.64
C SER A 23 16.43 13.07 4.75
N SER A 24 15.52 13.73 5.46
CA SER A 24 15.42 15.19 5.60
C SER A 24 15.26 15.53 7.07
N THR A 25 15.64 16.75 7.46
CA THR A 25 15.57 17.21 8.85
C THR A 25 14.75 18.47 8.98
N GLY A 26 13.99 18.56 10.07
CA GLY A 26 13.06 19.66 10.31
C GLY A 26 11.66 19.42 9.74
N TYR A 27 10.63 19.90 10.44
CA TYR A 27 9.23 19.61 10.13
C TYR A 27 8.85 19.99 8.70
N PHE A 28 9.10 21.24 8.31
CA PHE A 28 8.74 21.74 6.99
C PHE A 28 9.41 20.95 5.86
N ALA A 29 10.70 20.65 5.99
CA ALA A 29 11.44 19.93 4.96
C ALA A 29 10.92 18.49 4.79
N VAL A 30 10.64 17.79 5.90
CA VAL A 30 10.02 16.45 5.85
C VAL A 30 8.63 16.51 5.21
N TYR A 31 7.78 17.48 5.57
CA TYR A 31 6.46 17.63 4.93
C TYR A 31 6.57 17.89 3.42
N ARG A 32 7.55 18.67 2.98
CA ARG A 32 7.82 18.91 1.56
C ARG A 32 8.27 17.64 0.85
N GLU A 33 9.07 16.79 1.49
CA GLU A 33 9.45 15.49 0.93
C GLU A 33 8.28 14.52 0.86
N VAL A 34 7.48 14.39 1.93
CA VAL A 34 6.27 13.56 1.95
C VAL A 34 5.34 13.93 0.80
N GLY A 35 5.16 15.23 0.53
CA GLY A 35 4.31 15.72 -0.54
C GLY A 35 4.72 15.29 -1.96
N LYS A 36 5.96 14.81 -2.16
CA LYS A 36 6.41 14.26 -3.44
C LYS A 36 5.87 12.84 -3.69
N TYR A 37 5.48 12.11 -2.65
CA TYR A 37 4.89 10.77 -2.73
C TYR A 37 3.41 10.84 -3.11
N ARG A 38 3.07 11.69 -4.09
CA ARG A 38 1.74 11.81 -4.64
C ARG A 38 1.69 11.04 -5.96
N LEU A 39 0.87 10.00 -6.01
CA LEU A 39 0.61 9.29 -7.25
C LEU A 39 -0.32 10.15 -8.13
N THR A 40 0.18 10.63 -9.26
CA THR A 40 -0.65 11.34 -10.25
C THR A 40 -1.32 10.32 -11.18
N PRO A 41 -2.43 10.68 -11.87
CA PRO A 41 -3.04 9.78 -12.85
C PRO A 41 -2.06 9.32 -13.94
N GLU A 42 -1.19 10.23 -14.40
CA GLU A 42 -0.18 9.91 -15.41
C GLU A 42 0.83 8.90 -14.89
N LEU A 43 1.29 9.06 -13.64
CA LEU A 43 2.21 8.10 -13.02
C LEU A 43 1.51 6.76 -12.74
N ALA A 44 0.26 6.79 -12.27
CA ALA A 44 -0.53 5.57 -12.05
C ALA A 44 -0.70 4.77 -13.35
N SER A 45 -0.91 5.43 -14.48
CA SER A 45 -1.03 4.78 -15.79
C SER A 45 0.24 4.07 -16.26
N SER A 46 1.39 4.37 -15.66
CA SER A 46 2.66 3.68 -15.94
C SER A 46 2.83 2.36 -15.19
N ILE A 47 1.94 2.07 -14.22
CA ILE A 47 1.97 0.82 -13.46
C ILE A 47 1.44 -0.30 -14.38
N SER A 48 2.36 -1.10 -14.91
CA SER A 48 2.07 -2.27 -15.75
C SER A 48 2.23 -3.60 -15.01
N THR A 49 2.83 -3.58 -13.83
CA THR A 49 2.93 -4.78 -12.98
C THR A 49 1.54 -5.11 -12.43
N PRO A 50 1.10 -6.39 -12.50
CA PRO A 50 -0.11 -6.82 -11.82
C PRO A 50 -0.14 -6.36 -10.37
N LEU A 51 -1.27 -5.81 -9.94
CA LEU A 51 -1.41 -5.17 -8.64
C LEU A 51 -2.63 -5.74 -7.90
N LEU A 52 -2.38 -6.26 -6.70
CA LEU A 52 -3.43 -6.55 -5.72
C LEU A 52 -3.50 -5.40 -4.72
N VAL A 53 -4.69 -4.85 -4.51
CA VAL A 53 -4.98 -3.82 -3.52
C VAL A 53 -5.89 -4.41 -2.45
N THR A 54 -5.50 -4.32 -1.18
CA THR A 54 -6.36 -4.70 -0.05
C THR A 54 -7.06 -3.47 0.52
N ALA A 55 -8.34 -3.65 0.86
CA ALA A 55 -9.22 -2.60 1.38
C ALA A 55 -9.93 -3.11 2.66
N PRO A 56 -9.29 -2.96 3.82
CA PRO A 56 -9.95 -3.25 5.10
C PRO A 56 -11.02 -2.19 5.40
N GLU A 57 -12.22 -2.64 5.73
CA GLU A 57 -13.43 -1.81 5.97
C GLU A 57 -13.21 -0.70 7.01
N ASN A 58 -12.41 -0.96 8.06
CA ASN A 58 -12.10 -0.04 9.14
C ASN A 58 -10.67 0.54 9.03
N GLU A 59 -10.21 0.85 7.82
CA GLU A 59 -8.95 1.57 7.59
C GLU A 59 -8.98 2.99 8.19
N GLN A 60 -8.16 3.22 9.22
CA GLN A 60 -8.14 4.46 9.99
C GLN A 60 -7.12 5.50 9.51
N PHE A 61 -6.10 5.09 8.76
CA PHE A 61 -5.00 5.96 8.36
C PHE A 61 -5.22 6.61 6.99
N TRP A 62 -5.92 5.91 6.09
CA TRP A 62 -6.20 6.39 4.72
C TRP A 62 -7.56 5.89 4.20
N PRO A 63 -8.67 6.20 4.90
CA PRO A 63 -9.99 5.70 4.52
C PRO A 63 -10.33 6.05 3.06
N GLY A 64 -10.72 5.04 2.29
CA GLY A 64 -11.13 5.18 0.89
C GLY A 64 -10.00 5.32 -0.13
N GLN A 65 -8.72 5.28 0.28
CA GLN A 65 -7.60 5.44 -0.68
C GLN A 65 -7.28 4.16 -1.44
N SER A 66 -7.61 2.97 -0.92
CA SER A 66 -7.44 1.71 -1.63
C SER A 66 -8.31 1.67 -2.90
N GLU A 67 -9.58 2.09 -2.78
CA GLU A 67 -10.53 2.20 -3.89
C GLU A 67 -10.09 3.26 -4.90
N GLN A 68 -9.55 4.39 -4.41
CA GLN A 68 -9.00 5.43 -5.27
C GLN A 68 -7.79 4.90 -6.07
N LEU A 69 -6.90 4.15 -5.44
CA LEU A 69 -5.76 3.52 -6.12
C LEU A 69 -6.24 2.51 -7.17
N ALA A 70 -7.22 1.67 -6.82
CA ALA A 70 -7.78 0.69 -7.75
C ALA A 70 -8.45 1.36 -8.96
N ALA A 71 -9.12 2.50 -8.76
CA ALA A 71 -9.69 3.29 -9.84
C ALA A 71 -8.62 3.95 -10.73
N LEU A 72 -7.46 4.32 -10.17
CA LEU A 72 -6.33 4.89 -10.91
C LEU A 72 -5.53 3.84 -11.69
N VAL A 73 -5.59 2.57 -11.29
CA VAL A 73 -4.88 1.45 -11.92
C VAL A 73 -5.92 0.38 -12.32
N PRO A 74 -6.59 0.52 -13.48
CA PRO A 74 -7.73 -0.34 -13.84
C PRO A 74 -7.42 -1.84 -13.91
N GLU A 75 -6.17 -2.21 -14.16
CA GLU A 75 -5.70 -3.61 -14.19
C GLU A 75 -5.45 -4.21 -12.80
N SER A 76 -5.70 -3.44 -11.73
CA SER A 76 -5.57 -3.91 -10.36
C SER A 76 -6.78 -4.73 -9.92
N GLU A 77 -6.54 -5.66 -9.00
CA GLU A 77 -7.59 -6.39 -8.30
C GLU A 77 -7.76 -5.80 -6.90
N LEU A 78 -9.01 -5.51 -6.53
CA LEU A 78 -9.35 -4.94 -5.22
C LEU A 78 -10.04 -6.00 -4.35
N VAL A 79 -9.45 -6.31 -3.20
CA VAL A 79 -10.03 -7.22 -2.20
C VAL A 79 -10.50 -6.44 -0.99
N HIS A 80 -11.77 -6.59 -0.65
CA HIS A 80 -12.33 -6.01 0.56
C HIS A 80 -12.25 -7.00 1.73
N PHE A 81 -11.69 -6.54 2.83
CA PHE A 81 -11.72 -7.25 4.10
C PHE A 81 -12.73 -6.59 5.04
N THR A 82 -13.54 -7.38 5.71
CA THR A 82 -14.75 -6.91 6.42
C THR A 82 -14.82 -7.51 7.81
N ALA A 83 -15.67 -6.95 8.67
CA ALA A 83 -15.80 -7.46 10.03
C ALA A 83 -16.25 -8.95 10.05
N VAL A 84 -16.98 -9.39 9.01
CA VAL A 84 -17.44 -10.78 8.85
C VAL A 84 -16.27 -11.76 8.73
N ASN A 85 -15.19 -11.38 8.04
CA ASN A 85 -13.98 -12.21 7.91
C ASN A 85 -12.92 -11.89 8.98
N GLY A 86 -13.21 -10.99 9.93
CA GLY A 86 -12.32 -10.61 11.03
C GLY A 86 -11.04 -9.87 10.59
N ALA A 87 -11.00 -9.43 9.33
CA ALA A 87 -9.83 -8.82 8.69
C ALA A 87 -10.04 -7.33 8.38
N ASP A 88 -11.00 -6.66 9.01
CA ASP A 88 -11.41 -5.29 8.70
C ASP A 88 -10.48 -4.17 9.19
N SER A 89 -9.51 -4.48 10.04
CA SER A 89 -8.61 -3.46 10.60
C SER A 89 -7.40 -3.20 9.70
N HIS A 90 -6.76 -2.03 9.85
CA HIS A 90 -5.50 -1.70 9.16
C HIS A 90 -4.44 -2.82 9.25
N CYS A 91 -3.93 -3.29 8.10
CA CYS A 91 -3.03 -4.45 7.96
C CYS A 91 -3.60 -5.80 8.43
N GLU A 92 -4.91 -5.85 8.66
CA GLU A 92 -5.70 -7.05 8.94
C GLU A 92 -5.12 -7.98 10.04
N PRO A 93 -4.68 -7.43 11.19
CA PRO A 93 -3.82 -8.15 12.14
C PRO A 93 -4.49 -9.34 12.82
N LEU A 94 -5.82 -9.37 12.91
CA LEU A 94 -6.57 -10.41 13.62
C LEU A 94 -6.89 -11.63 12.74
N ALA A 95 -6.71 -11.53 11.42
CA ALA A 95 -7.07 -12.58 10.46
C ALA A 95 -5.91 -12.91 9.51
N ARG A 96 -4.67 -12.89 10.02
CA ARG A 96 -3.46 -13.05 9.20
C ARG A 96 -3.43 -14.34 8.38
N THR A 97 -3.98 -15.44 8.87
CA THR A 97 -4.06 -16.68 8.07
C THR A 97 -4.94 -16.50 6.83
N ALA A 98 -6.17 -16.00 7.00
CA ALA A 98 -7.09 -15.76 5.90
C ALA A 98 -6.56 -14.72 4.90
N VAL A 99 -5.92 -13.67 5.41
CA VAL A 99 -5.26 -12.66 4.56
C VAL A 99 -4.12 -13.30 3.77
N ASN A 100 -3.30 -14.14 4.41
CA ASN A 100 -2.20 -14.81 3.73
C ASN A 100 -2.69 -15.79 2.66
N GLU A 101 -3.80 -16.49 2.87
CA GLU A 101 -4.41 -17.35 1.83
C GLU A 101 -4.73 -16.52 0.58
N VAL A 102 -5.43 -15.39 0.73
CA VAL A 102 -5.73 -14.49 -0.40
C VAL A 102 -4.45 -13.99 -1.10
N LEU A 103 -3.46 -13.52 -0.33
CA LEU A 103 -2.23 -12.96 -0.89
C LEU A 103 -1.41 -14.01 -1.62
N LEU A 104 -1.25 -15.19 -1.01
CA LEU A 104 -0.43 -16.26 -1.56
C LEU A 104 -1.10 -16.94 -2.76
N ASP A 105 -2.41 -17.15 -2.72
CA ASP A 105 -3.16 -17.69 -3.87
C ASP A 105 -3.10 -16.73 -5.06
N TRP A 106 -3.21 -15.42 -4.82
CA TRP A 106 -3.06 -14.41 -5.87
C TRP A 106 -1.64 -14.40 -6.47
N LEU A 107 -0.62 -14.47 -5.61
CA LEU A 107 0.78 -14.54 -6.06
C LEU A 107 1.05 -15.82 -6.85
N ASP A 108 0.59 -16.98 -6.37
CA ASP A 108 0.77 -18.27 -7.01
C ASP A 108 0.16 -18.27 -8.41
N ALA A 109 -1.07 -17.77 -8.54
CA ALA A 109 -1.73 -17.63 -9.84
C ALA A 109 -0.89 -16.80 -10.83
N ARG A 110 -0.37 -15.62 -10.42
CA ARG A 110 0.36 -14.73 -11.34
C ARG A 110 1.78 -15.21 -11.65
N LEU A 111 2.47 -15.81 -10.69
CA LEU A 111 3.85 -16.27 -10.87
C LEU A 111 3.89 -17.61 -11.63
N SER A 112 2.98 -18.54 -11.36
CA SER A 112 2.89 -19.80 -12.11
C SER A 112 2.51 -19.58 -13.58
N HIS A 113 1.63 -18.62 -13.89
CA HIS A 113 1.32 -18.22 -15.27
C HIS A 113 2.52 -17.59 -16.00
N THR A 114 3.39 -16.88 -15.27
CA THR A 114 4.59 -16.27 -15.84
C THR A 114 5.61 -17.34 -16.25
N GLU A 115 5.82 -18.37 -15.43
CA GLU A 115 6.70 -19.50 -15.75
C GLU A 115 6.22 -20.26 -17.00
N ALA A 116 4.92 -20.54 -17.08
CA ALA A 116 4.33 -21.23 -18.23
C ALA A 116 4.49 -20.42 -19.54
N THR A 117 4.30 -19.10 -19.48
CA THR A 117 4.45 -18.21 -20.64
C THR A 117 5.92 -18.10 -21.08
N ALA A 118 6.84 -17.98 -20.12
CA ALA A 118 8.28 -17.92 -20.40
C ALA A 118 8.81 -19.24 -21.01
N MET A 119 8.37 -20.39 -20.49
CA MET A 119 8.71 -21.70 -21.06
C MET A 119 8.16 -21.90 -22.46
N ALA A 120 6.92 -21.46 -22.73
CA ALA A 120 6.32 -21.53 -24.06
C ALA A 120 7.09 -20.67 -25.08
N GLY A 121 7.49 -19.46 -24.71
CA GLY A 121 8.29 -18.58 -25.57
C GLY A 121 9.69 -19.13 -25.87
N ALA A 122 10.33 -19.77 -24.90
CA ALA A 122 11.65 -20.41 -25.07
C ALA A 122 11.60 -21.68 -25.93
N ALA A 123 10.48 -22.43 -25.93
CA ALA A 123 10.31 -23.62 -26.76
C ALA A 123 10.03 -23.31 -28.24
N THR A 124 9.67 -22.07 -28.57
CA THR A 124 9.35 -21.61 -29.94
C THR A 124 10.48 -20.83 -30.62
N ALA A 125 11.62 -20.62 -29.94
CA ALA A 125 12.81 -19.95 -30.45
C ALA A 125 13.91 -20.95 -30.80
#